data_AF-A0A6L9JWS4-F1
#
_entry.id   AF-A0A6L9JWS4-F1
#
_cell.length_a   1.000
_cell.length_b   1.000
_cell.length_c   1.000
_cell.angle_alpha   90.00
_cell.angle_beta   90.00
_cell.angle_gamma   90.00
#
_symmetry.space_group_name_H-M   'P 1'
#
loop_
_entity.id
_entity.type
_entity.pdbx_description
1 polymer ?
#
loop_
_entity_poly.entity_id
_entity_poly.type
_entity_poly.pdbx_seq_one_letter_code
_entity_poly.pdbx_strand_id
1 'polypeptide(L)'
;MTTEIPSLSPSLTSEAEIDSLRQAVSQKTQPRLLSLKKCLRYLSILLVIVSIVLLAFVVRQQHHQLVEFQSLMRNGSFQHLPDEVQKLHERLDKADTGFVSRQDWQMQNDRFHQALIAQQGAINDQQKQLAQSVTDLSRAHQDLTEAVSVLKNIGKQQEIRVDALIAWKSQQEKHAGKKAGTPDREVLRTKKRIVAPFILSGIERRGEQVYAVIIPRDTDPRSQISQMRLLTPGESAFEWTLVSISDHQAVFQAQGHRQTLSVNGG
;
A
#
# COMPACT_ATOMS: atom_id res chain seq x y z
N MET A 1 -16.57 -67.79 -15.14
CA MET A 1 -15.45 -66.88 -14.77
C MET A 1 -14.38 -67.11 -15.81
N THR A 2 -14.11 -66.20 -16.74
CA THR A 2 -13.36 -64.95 -16.52
C THR A 2 -13.69 -63.94 -17.62
N THR A 3 -13.57 -62.66 -17.27
CA THR A 3 -14.05 -61.45 -17.95
C THR A 3 -12.98 -60.89 -18.90
N GLU A 4 -13.36 -60.51 -20.12
CA GLU A 4 -12.54 -59.72 -21.05
C GLU A 4 -13.15 -58.31 -21.14
N ILE A 5 -12.33 -57.28 -20.87
CA ILE A 5 -12.68 -55.85 -20.83
C ILE A 5 -12.06 -55.16 -22.06
N PRO A 6 -12.76 -54.25 -22.76
CA PRO A 6 -12.25 -53.61 -23.97
C PRO A 6 -11.24 -52.48 -23.67
N SER A 7 -10.30 -52.30 -24.59
CA SER A 7 -9.22 -51.31 -24.56
C SER A 7 -9.71 -49.89 -24.87
N LEU A 8 -9.26 -48.93 -24.05
CA LEU A 8 -9.43 -47.48 -24.25
C LEU A 8 -8.06 -46.87 -24.60
N SER A 9 -8.01 -46.17 -25.73
CA SER A 9 -6.84 -45.46 -26.26
C SER A 9 -6.41 -44.29 -25.37
N PRO A 10 -5.09 -44.04 -25.15
CA PRO A 10 -4.62 -42.81 -24.53
C PRO A 10 -4.43 -41.69 -25.59
N SER A 11 -4.88 -40.50 -25.22
CA SER A 11 -4.77 -39.23 -25.94
C SER A 11 -3.31 -38.80 -26.14
N LEU A 12 -2.88 -38.67 -27.39
CA LEU A 12 -1.52 -38.33 -27.83
C LEU A 12 -1.20 -36.81 -27.86
N THR A 13 -2.01 -35.96 -27.23
CA THR A 13 -2.00 -34.51 -27.53
C THR A 13 -1.24 -33.63 -26.52
N SER A 14 -0.84 -34.12 -25.34
CA SER A 14 -0.20 -33.27 -24.31
C SER A 14 1.34 -33.33 -24.28
N GLU A 15 1.92 -34.46 -24.66
CA GLU A 15 3.37 -34.68 -24.53
C GLU A 15 4.17 -33.90 -25.59
N ALA A 16 3.65 -33.84 -26.82
CA ALA A 16 4.28 -33.10 -27.93
C ALA A 16 4.26 -31.58 -27.70
N GLU A 17 3.26 -31.04 -27.00
CA GLU A 17 3.15 -29.61 -26.72
C GLU A 17 4.13 -29.17 -25.62
N ILE A 18 4.33 -30.02 -24.60
CA ILE A 18 5.30 -29.80 -23.53
C ILE A 18 6.74 -29.85 -24.09
N ASP A 19 7.02 -30.80 -24.98
CA ASP A 19 8.35 -30.92 -25.61
C ASP A 19 8.65 -29.76 -26.56
N SER A 20 7.64 -29.26 -27.29
CA SER A 20 7.75 -28.08 -28.15
C SER A 20 8.09 -26.81 -27.35
N LEU A 21 7.43 -26.61 -26.19
CA LEU A 21 7.74 -25.49 -25.29
C LEU A 21 9.13 -25.61 -24.67
N ARG A 22 9.58 -26.83 -24.32
CA ARG A 22 10.95 -27.07 -23.85
C ARG A 22 12.00 -26.78 -24.92
N GLN A 23 11.73 -27.18 -26.17
CA GLN A 23 12.60 -26.87 -27.31
C GLN A 23 12.66 -25.37 -27.58
N ALA A 24 11.52 -24.67 -27.58
CA ALA A 24 11.44 -23.23 -27.81
C ALA A 24 12.16 -22.41 -26.73
N VAL A 25 12.07 -22.83 -25.46
CA VAL A 25 12.80 -22.20 -24.34
C VAL A 25 14.31 -22.48 -24.46
N SER A 26 14.71 -23.71 -24.80
CA SER A 26 16.14 -24.06 -24.96
C SER A 26 16.80 -23.30 -26.11
N GLN A 27 16.12 -23.17 -27.26
CA GLN A 27 16.64 -22.50 -28.45
C GLN A 27 16.84 -20.99 -28.24
N LYS A 28 15.99 -20.35 -27.43
CA LYS A 28 16.05 -18.90 -27.14
C LYS A 28 17.08 -18.53 -26.08
N THR A 29 17.44 -19.47 -25.20
CA THR A 29 18.31 -19.20 -24.04
C THR A 29 19.80 -19.50 -24.32
N GLN A 30 20.07 -20.44 -25.22
CA GLN A 30 21.42 -20.81 -25.69
C GLN A 30 22.26 -19.63 -26.25
N PRO A 31 21.77 -18.76 -27.17
CA PRO A 31 22.60 -17.71 -27.76
C PRO A 31 22.93 -16.57 -26.79
N ARG A 32 22.04 -16.29 -25.83
CA ARG A 32 22.22 -15.22 -24.83
C ARG A 32 23.29 -15.57 -23.81
N LEU A 33 23.34 -16.83 -23.39
CA LEU A 33 24.29 -17.33 -22.39
C LEU A 33 25.72 -17.44 -22.98
N LEU A 34 25.84 -17.74 -24.27
CA LEU A 34 27.10 -17.71 -25.02
C LEU A 34 27.64 -16.28 -25.23
N SER A 35 26.77 -15.32 -25.54
CA SER A 35 27.16 -13.91 -25.66
C SER A 35 27.60 -13.33 -24.31
N LEU A 36 26.91 -13.68 -23.23
CA LEU A 36 27.28 -13.27 -21.87
C LEU A 36 28.65 -13.83 -21.44
N LYS A 37 28.91 -15.12 -21.72
CA LYS A 37 30.21 -15.75 -21.43
C LYS A 37 31.36 -15.13 -22.23
N LYS A 38 31.12 -14.73 -23.49
CA LYS A 38 32.10 -13.99 -24.30
C LYS A 38 32.36 -12.60 -23.71
N CYS A 39 31.31 -11.88 -23.34
CA CYS A 39 31.42 -10.56 -22.70
C CYS A 39 32.21 -10.62 -21.39
N LEU A 40 31.93 -11.63 -20.54
CA LEU A 40 32.66 -11.83 -19.29
C LEU A 40 34.17 -12.10 -19.52
N ARG A 41 34.51 -12.87 -20.56
CA ARG A 41 35.92 -13.14 -20.91
C ARG A 41 36.64 -11.88 -21.39
N TYR A 42 36.01 -11.08 -22.24
CA TYR A 42 36.60 -9.81 -22.69
C TYR A 42 36.77 -8.81 -21.54
N LEU A 43 35.79 -8.75 -20.62
CA LEU A 43 35.84 -7.86 -19.46
C LEU A 43 36.95 -8.29 -18.48
N SER A 44 37.11 -9.61 -18.28
CA SER A 44 38.21 -10.16 -17.50
C SER A 44 39.59 -9.84 -18.11
N ILE A 45 39.75 -10.01 -19.43
CA ILE A 45 41.00 -9.69 -20.13
C ILE A 45 41.30 -8.18 -20.07
N LEU A 46 40.28 -7.32 -20.25
CA LEU A 46 40.42 -5.87 -20.13
C LEU A 46 40.94 -5.47 -18.74
N LEU A 47 40.38 -6.08 -17.69
CA LEU A 47 40.76 -5.81 -16.31
C LEU A 47 42.21 -6.20 -16.02
N VAL A 48 42.67 -7.34 -16.58
CA VAL A 48 44.07 -7.77 -16.49
C VAL A 48 44.99 -6.80 -17.22
N ILE A 49 44.63 -6.35 -18.43
CA ILE A 49 45.44 -5.38 -19.19
C ILE A 49 45.55 -4.05 -18.42
N VAL A 50 44.45 -3.54 -17.89
CA VAL A 50 44.44 -2.31 -17.07
C VAL A 50 45.33 -2.48 -15.83
N SER A 51 45.26 -3.63 -15.16
CA SER A 51 46.11 -3.95 -14.02
C SER A 51 47.60 -3.96 -14.40
N ILE A 52 47.96 -4.58 -15.53
CA ILE A 52 49.34 -4.61 -16.03
C ILE A 52 49.83 -3.21 -16.38
N VAL A 53 49.00 -2.38 -17.01
CA VAL A 53 49.35 -0.99 -17.34
C VAL A 53 49.54 -0.15 -16.07
N LEU A 54 48.70 -0.32 -15.06
CA LEU A 54 48.85 0.33 -13.76
C LEU A 54 50.12 -0.12 -13.03
N LEU A 55 50.41 -1.42 -13.03
CA LEU A 55 51.67 -1.95 -12.48
C LEU A 55 52.88 -1.39 -13.21
N ALA A 56 52.87 -1.35 -14.54
CA ALA A 56 53.94 -0.76 -15.34
C ALA A 56 54.08 0.75 -15.09
N PHE A 57 52.97 1.46 -14.87
CA PHE A 57 52.97 2.88 -14.53
C PHE A 57 53.58 3.12 -13.14
N VAL A 58 53.18 2.34 -12.13
CA VAL A 58 53.76 2.41 -10.78
C VAL A 58 55.25 2.06 -10.79
N VAL A 59 55.66 1.03 -11.54
CA VAL A 59 57.06 0.65 -11.68
C VAL A 59 57.87 1.73 -12.40
N ARG A 60 57.33 2.36 -13.45
CA ARG A 60 57.97 3.52 -14.10
C ARG A 60 58.08 4.73 -13.18
N GLN A 61 57.06 4.97 -12.36
CA GLN A 61 57.08 6.04 -11.36
C GLN A 61 58.18 5.80 -10.31
N GLN A 62 58.45 4.54 -9.95
CA GLN A 62 59.56 4.19 -9.06
C GLN A 62 60.94 4.22 -9.75
N HIS A 63 61.03 4.01 -11.06
CA HIS A 63 62.30 4.02 -11.77
C HIS A 63 62.92 5.43 -11.85
N HIS A 64 62.11 6.49 -11.90
CA HIS A 64 62.61 7.87 -11.83
C HIS A 64 63.29 8.21 -10.49
N GLN A 65 62.82 7.63 -9.38
CA GLN A 65 63.39 7.86 -8.04
C GLN A 65 64.77 7.19 -7.87
N LEU A 66 64.99 6.03 -8.50
CA LEU A 66 66.25 5.28 -8.37
C LEU A 66 67.41 5.88 -9.19
N VAL A 67 67.12 6.50 -10.34
CA VAL A 67 68.14 7.19 -11.16
C VAL A 67 68.56 8.51 -10.53
N GLU A 68 67.63 9.22 -9.88
CA GLU A 68 67.96 10.43 -9.11
C GLU A 68 68.83 10.11 -7.90
N PHE A 69 68.54 9.04 -7.13
CA PHE A 69 69.38 8.63 -6.00
C PHE A 69 70.82 8.30 -6.40
N GLN A 70 71.01 7.63 -7.54
CA GLN A 70 72.34 7.29 -8.03
C GLN A 70 73.08 8.52 -8.56
N SER A 71 72.37 9.49 -9.12
CA SER A 71 72.93 10.79 -9.53
C SER A 71 73.24 11.72 -8.34
N LEU A 72 72.44 11.66 -7.28
CA LEU A 72 72.59 12.45 -6.05
C LEU A 72 73.72 11.91 -5.16
N MET A 73 73.90 10.59 -5.07
CA MET A 73 75.05 10.00 -4.38
C MET A 73 76.37 10.27 -5.12
N ARG A 74 76.36 10.32 -6.45
CA ARG A 74 77.57 10.58 -7.25
C ARG A 74 77.94 12.07 -7.29
N ASN A 75 76.97 12.96 -7.10
CA ASN A 75 77.16 14.41 -7.13
C ASN A 75 77.07 15.03 -5.72
N GLY A 76 77.73 14.42 -4.72
CA GLY A 76 78.24 15.09 -3.52
C GLY A 76 77.38 16.15 -2.80
N SER A 77 76.06 16.03 -2.75
CA SER A 77 75.19 17.03 -2.09
C SER A 77 74.92 16.67 -0.64
N PHE A 78 75.97 16.69 0.19
CA PHE A 78 75.84 16.59 1.65
C PHE A 78 75.35 17.91 2.30
N GLN A 79 75.18 18.99 1.53
CA GLN A 79 74.82 20.31 2.05
C GLN A 79 73.29 20.51 2.24
N HIS A 80 72.44 19.68 1.63
CA HIS A 80 70.97 19.80 1.73
C HIS A 80 70.31 18.76 2.66
N LEU A 81 71.08 17.82 3.22
CA LEU A 81 70.58 16.83 4.19
C LEU A 81 69.86 17.46 5.41
N PRO A 82 70.35 18.56 6.02
CA PRO A 82 69.69 19.15 7.18
C PRO A 82 68.28 19.67 6.86
N ASP A 83 68.12 20.32 5.71
CA ASP A 83 66.84 20.84 5.22
C ASP A 83 65.84 19.71 4.91
N GLU A 84 66.34 18.62 4.34
CA GLU A 84 65.51 17.48 3.97
C GLU A 84 65.08 16.67 5.20
N VAL A 85 65.95 16.55 6.22
CA VAL A 85 65.62 16.00 7.53
C VAL A 85 64.60 16.89 8.26
N GLN A 86 64.74 18.21 8.19
CA GLN A 86 63.80 19.14 8.81
C GLN A 86 62.42 19.10 8.15
N LYS A 87 62.38 18.99 6.82
CA LYS A 87 61.15 18.81 6.05
C LYS A 87 60.51 17.44 6.26
N LEU A 88 61.30 16.39 6.45
CA LEU A 88 60.81 15.06 6.87
C LEU A 88 60.23 15.12 8.28
N HIS A 89 60.86 15.85 9.19
CA HIS A 89 60.38 16.04 10.56
C HIS A 89 59.04 16.79 10.57
N GLU A 90 58.91 17.86 9.79
CA GLU A 90 57.65 18.61 9.64
C GLU A 90 56.54 17.74 9.00
N ARG A 91 56.91 16.85 8.07
CA ARG A 91 55.97 15.88 7.49
C ARG A 91 55.57 14.80 8.49
N LEU A 92 56.48 14.36 9.34
CA LEU A 92 56.20 13.38 10.39
C LEU A 92 55.28 13.99 11.45
N ASP A 93 55.53 15.22 11.88
CA ASP A 93 54.73 15.95 12.86
C ASP A 93 53.30 16.19 12.33
N LYS A 94 53.17 16.60 11.07
CA LYS A 94 51.85 16.70 10.40
C LYS A 94 51.17 15.35 10.22
N ALA A 95 51.91 14.28 9.95
CA ALA A 95 51.34 12.93 9.83
C ALA A 95 50.89 12.37 11.19
N ASP A 96 51.60 12.70 12.27
CA ASP A 96 51.28 12.26 13.63
C ASP A 96 49.98 12.91 14.12
N THR A 97 49.74 14.18 13.77
CA THR A 97 48.43 14.84 14.02
C THR A 97 47.26 14.24 13.22
N GLY A 98 47.55 13.53 12.13
CA GLY A 98 46.55 12.81 11.32
C GLY A 98 46.28 11.38 11.79
N PHE A 99 47.07 10.86 12.72
CA PHE A 99 46.90 9.51 13.23
C PHE A 99 45.95 9.53 14.42
N VAL A 100 44.72 9.06 14.19
CA VAL A 100 43.72 8.87 15.25
C VAL A 100 44.35 7.97 16.32
N SER A 101 44.40 8.44 17.57
CA SER A 101 44.95 7.64 18.68
C SER A 101 44.24 6.29 18.74
N ARG A 102 44.95 5.22 19.13
CA ARG A 102 44.35 3.89 19.26
C ARG A 102 43.07 3.90 20.11
N GLN A 103 43.03 4.76 21.13
CA GLN A 103 41.88 4.96 22.00
C GLN A 103 40.69 5.60 21.27
N ASP A 104 40.93 6.60 20.42
CA ASP A 104 39.89 7.27 19.65
C ASP A 104 39.33 6.37 18.54
N TRP A 105 40.18 5.53 17.94
CA TRP A 105 39.75 4.51 16.98
C TRP A 105 38.86 3.46 17.66
N GLN A 106 39.26 2.97 18.84
CA GLN A 106 38.44 2.04 19.62
C GLN A 106 37.09 2.65 19.99
N MET A 107 37.08 3.89 20.48
CA MET A 107 35.83 4.58 20.82
C MET A 107 34.90 4.75 19.60
N GLN A 108 35.44 5.10 18.43
CA GLN A 108 34.65 5.19 17.20
C GLN A 108 34.10 3.83 16.76
N ASN A 109 34.92 2.78 16.85
CA ASN A 109 34.50 1.42 16.51
C ASN A 109 33.37 0.94 17.44
N ASP A 110 33.48 1.18 18.75
CA ASP A 110 32.44 0.83 19.72
C ASP A 110 31.14 1.58 19.47
N ARG A 111 31.21 2.88 19.15
CA ARG A 111 30.04 3.67 18.76
C ARG A 111 29.39 3.15 17.50
N PHE A 112 30.20 2.77 16.52
CA PHE A 112 29.70 2.20 15.27
C PHE A 112 29.00 0.86 15.52
N HIS A 113 29.58 -0.02 16.33
CA HIS A 113 28.93 -1.27 16.74
C HIS A 113 27.63 -1.04 17.50
N GLN A 114 27.59 -0.08 18.43
CA GLN A 114 26.35 0.27 19.14
C GLN A 114 25.30 0.81 18.18
N ALA A 115 25.68 1.64 17.21
CA ALA A 115 24.75 2.15 16.19
C ALA A 115 24.18 1.03 15.32
N LEU A 116 25.00 0.05 14.92
CA LEU A 116 24.54 -1.13 14.18
C LEU A 116 23.56 -1.98 15.00
N ILE A 117 23.84 -2.19 16.29
CA ILE A 117 22.93 -2.93 17.18
C ILE A 117 21.61 -2.19 17.35
N ALA A 118 21.65 -0.87 17.57
CA ALA A 118 20.46 -0.04 17.71
C ALA A 118 19.63 -0.02 16.41
N GLN A 119 20.28 0.10 15.26
CA GLN A 119 19.62 0.05 13.95
C GLN A 119 18.96 -1.32 13.72
N GLN A 120 19.64 -2.42 14.05
CA GLN A 120 19.07 -3.76 13.94
C GLN A 120 17.85 -3.94 14.85
N GLY A 121 17.89 -3.39 16.07
CA GLY A 121 16.76 -3.37 16.99
C GLY A 121 15.56 -2.62 16.41
N ALA A 122 15.80 -1.41 15.88
CA ALA A 122 14.76 -0.60 15.26
C ALA A 122 14.11 -1.29 14.05
N ILE A 123 14.90 -1.93 13.19
CA ILE A 123 14.38 -2.70 12.04
C ILE A 123 13.52 -3.87 12.52
N ASN A 124 13.94 -4.57 13.58
CA ASN A 124 13.19 -5.69 14.12
C ASN A 124 11.85 -5.25 14.75
N ASP A 125 11.85 -4.11 15.44
CA ASP A 125 10.62 -3.52 15.97
C ASP A 125 9.67 -3.07 14.86
N GLN A 126 10.20 -2.48 13.78
CA GLN A 126 9.41 -2.15 12.59
C GLN A 126 8.83 -3.41 11.94
N GLN A 127 9.60 -4.50 11.85
CA GLN A 127 9.12 -5.77 11.31
C GLN A 127 7.98 -6.33 12.17
N LYS A 128 8.08 -6.25 13.49
CA LYS A 128 7.04 -6.68 14.42
C LYS A 128 5.76 -5.84 14.26
N GLN A 129 5.89 -4.52 14.18
CA GLN A 129 4.76 -3.62 13.93
C GLN A 129 4.11 -3.89 12.57
N LEU A 130 4.89 -4.11 11.52
CA LEU A 130 4.38 -4.45 10.21
C LEU A 130 3.61 -5.78 10.25
N ALA A 131 4.16 -6.81 10.89
CA ALA A 131 3.48 -8.09 11.06
C ALA A 131 2.15 -7.96 11.82
N GLN A 132 2.10 -7.12 12.87
CA GLN A 132 0.87 -6.80 13.58
C GLN A 132 -0.14 -6.10 12.66
N SER A 133 0.28 -5.05 11.95
CA SER A 133 -0.60 -4.32 11.03
C SER A 133 -1.18 -5.20 9.91
N VAL A 134 -0.38 -6.12 9.36
CA VAL A 134 -0.84 -7.09 8.35
C VAL A 134 -1.86 -8.06 8.96
N THR A 135 -1.65 -8.48 10.20
CA THR A 135 -2.59 -9.36 10.92
C THR A 135 -3.91 -8.64 11.19
N ASP A 136 -3.85 -7.37 11.62
CA ASP A 136 -5.04 -6.57 11.90
C ASP A 136 -5.81 -6.23 10.62
N LEU A 137 -5.11 -5.89 9.53
CA LEU A 137 -5.71 -5.68 8.22
C LEU A 137 -6.36 -6.96 7.68
N SER A 138 -5.71 -8.11 7.87
CA SER A 138 -6.28 -9.42 7.51
C SER A 138 -7.58 -9.70 8.27
N ARG A 139 -7.61 -9.43 9.58
CA ARG A 139 -8.81 -9.57 10.41
C ARG A 139 -9.92 -8.63 9.95
N ALA A 140 -9.62 -7.35 9.73
CA ALA A 140 -10.59 -6.38 9.22
C ALA A 140 -11.15 -6.80 7.85
N HIS A 141 -10.31 -7.39 6.98
CA HIS A 141 -10.76 -7.92 5.69
C HIS A 141 -11.70 -9.12 5.84
N GLN A 142 -11.44 -10.01 6.81
CA GLN A 142 -12.33 -11.12 7.14
C GLN A 142 -13.68 -10.63 7.67
N ASP A 143 -13.68 -9.68 8.60
CA ASP A 143 -14.89 -9.08 9.17
C ASP A 143 -15.73 -8.39 8.09
N LEU A 144 -15.08 -7.65 7.17
CA LEU A 144 -15.77 -7.03 6.05
C LEU A 144 -16.36 -8.07 5.09
N THR A 145 -15.63 -9.16 4.84
CA THR A 145 -16.12 -10.26 3.99
C THR A 145 -17.34 -10.93 4.62
N GLU A 146 -17.33 -11.16 5.93
CA GLU A 146 -18.47 -11.69 6.66
C GLU A 146 -19.66 -10.73 6.59
N ALA A 147 -19.45 -9.43 6.88
CA ALA A 147 -20.50 -8.42 6.82
C ALA A 147 -21.15 -8.34 5.42
N VAL A 148 -20.34 -8.39 4.35
CA VAL A 148 -20.84 -8.43 2.96
C VAL A 148 -21.66 -9.70 2.71
N SER A 149 -21.23 -10.84 3.23
CA SER A 149 -21.97 -12.11 3.08
C SER A 149 -23.33 -12.06 3.79
N VAL A 150 -23.38 -11.49 5.01
CA VAL A 150 -24.61 -11.30 5.78
C VAL A 150 -25.55 -10.34 5.05
N LEU A 151 -25.03 -9.22 4.58
CA LEU A 151 -25.82 -8.23 3.84
C LEU A 151 -26.40 -8.81 2.56
N LYS A 152 -25.61 -9.62 1.84
CA LYS A 152 -26.07 -10.37 0.65
C LYS A 152 -27.22 -11.32 1.00
N ASN A 153 -27.12 -12.04 2.11
CA ASN A 153 -28.17 -12.95 2.56
C ASN A 153 -29.45 -12.18 2.97
N ILE A 154 -29.31 -11.05 3.65
CA ILE A 154 -30.44 -10.16 3.98
C ILE A 154 -31.10 -9.63 2.70
N GLY A 155 -30.31 -9.22 1.71
CA GLY A 155 -30.81 -8.77 0.41
C GLY A 155 -31.65 -9.84 -0.29
N LYS A 156 -31.15 -11.08 -0.38
CA LYS A 156 -31.91 -12.22 -0.90
C LYS A 156 -33.20 -12.49 -0.12
N GLN A 157 -33.15 -12.39 1.20
CA GLN A 157 -34.33 -12.58 2.04
C GLN A 157 -35.39 -11.49 1.79
N GLN A 158 -34.96 -10.25 1.54
CA GLN A 158 -35.86 -9.15 1.19
C GLN A 158 -36.47 -9.34 -0.20
N GLU A 159 -35.70 -9.80 -1.18
CA GLU A 159 -36.18 -10.13 -2.53
C GLU A 159 -37.31 -11.17 -2.46
N ILE A 160 -37.09 -12.29 -1.76
CA ILE A 160 -38.12 -13.32 -1.55
C ILE A 160 -39.36 -12.75 -0.86
N ARG A 161 -39.19 -11.86 0.13
CA ARG A 161 -40.33 -11.21 0.82
C ARG A 161 -41.11 -10.28 -0.10
N VAL A 162 -40.44 -9.55 -0.99
CA VAL A 162 -41.08 -8.67 -1.97
C VAL A 162 -41.83 -9.51 -3.00
N ASP A 163 -41.24 -10.60 -3.50
CA ASP A 163 -41.90 -11.50 -4.44
C ASP A 163 -43.14 -12.16 -3.81
N ALA A 164 -43.04 -12.60 -2.55
CA ALA A 164 -44.19 -13.11 -1.80
C ALA A 164 -45.29 -12.05 -1.63
N LEU A 165 -44.95 -10.78 -1.39
CA LEU A 165 -45.93 -9.69 -1.30
C LEU A 165 -46.59 -9.40 -2.66
N ILE A 166 -45.84 -9.43 -3.76
CA ILE A 166 -46.36 -9.25 -5.12
C ILE A 166 -47.31 -10.40 -5.48
N ALA A 167 -46.92 -11.65 -5.18
CA ALA A 167 -47.75 -12.82 -5.40
C ALA A 167 -49.03 -12.78 -4.54
N TRP A 168 -48.92 -12.41 -3.27
CA TRP A 168 -50.06 -12.24 -2.36
C TRP A 168 -51.03 -11.16 -2.86
N LYS A 169 -50.52 -10.00 -3.28
CA LYS A 169 -51.34 -8.92 -3.85
C LYS A 169 -52.07 -9.37 -5.11
N SER A 170 -51.38 -10.08 -6.01
CA SER A 170 -51.97 -10.63 -7.23
C SER A 170 -53.08 -11.66 -6.94
N GLN A 171 -52.96 -12.40 -5.84
CA GLN A 171 -53.97 -13.36 -5.40
C GLN A 171 -55.17 -12.64 -4.75
N GLN A 172 -54.94 -11.60 -3.95
CA GLN A 172 -56.00 -10.77 -3.39
C GLN A 172 -56.84 -10.07 -4.47
N GLU A 173 -56.22 -9.55 -5.52
CA GLU A 173 -56.92 -8.94 -6.67
C GLU A 173 -57.80 -9.96 -7.43
N LYS A 174 -57.36 -11.23 -7.53
CA LYS A 174 -58.17 -12.32 -8.10
C LYS A 174 -59.38 -12.71 -7.24
N HIS A 175 -59.26 -12.61 -5.91
CA HIS A 175 -60.37 -12.89 -4.98
C HIS A 175 -61.32 -11.69 -4.78
N ALA A 176 -60.88 -10.46 -5.02
CA ALA A 176 -61.70 -9.24 -4.97
C ALA A 176 -62.72 -9.13 -6.13
N GLY A 177 -62.58 -9.92 -7.20
CA GLY A 177 -63.52 -9.97 -8.33
C GLY A 177 -64.86 -10.66 -8.04
N LYS A 178 -65.07 -11.22 -6.84
CA LYS A 178 -66.34 -11.84 -6.43
C LYS A 178 -66.71 -11.44 -5.01
N LYS A 179 -67.21 -10.22 -4.84
CA LYS A 179 -68.27 -9.80 -3.88
C LYS A 179 -68.32 -8.28 -3.83
N ALA A 180 -69.20 -7.69 -4.63
CA ALA A 180 -69.67 -6.34 -4.41
C ALA A 180 -70.77 -6.38 -3.34
N GLY A 181 -70.38 -6.05 -2.11
CA GLY A 181 -71.26 -5.65 -1.02
C GLY A 181 -70.50 -4.59 -0.21
N THR A 182 -70.88 -3.32 -0.38
CA THR A 182 -70.44 -2.16 0.40
C THR A 182 -70.87 -2.33 1.88
N PRO A 183 -70.28 -1.67 2.91
CA PRO A 183 -69.24 -0.62 3.01
C PRO A 183 -67.96 -1.17 3.71
N ASP A 184 -66.82 -0.51 3.84
CA ASP A 184 -66.53 0.85 4.27
C ASP A 184 -65.14 1.27 3.75
N ARG A 185 -65.02 2.53 3.38
CA ARG A 185 -63.85 3.13 2.77
C ARG A 185 -62.87 3.50 3.88
N GLU A 186 -62.08 2.54 4.37
CA GLU A 186 -60.90 2.86 5.19
C GLU A 186 -59.79 3.39 4.26
N VAL A 187 -59.94 4.67 3.93
CA VAL A 187 -58.92 5.68 3.71
C VAL A 187 -57.50 5.11 3.58
N LEU A 188 -56.98 5.12 2.35
CA LEU A 188 -55.54 5.19 2.09
C LEU A 188 -54.94 6.25 3.02
N ARG A 189 -54.31 5.81 4.12
CA ARG A 189 -53.51 6.68 4.96
C ARG A 189 -52.30 7.12 4.14
N THR A 190 -52.44 8.24 3.43
CA THR A 190 -51.29 9.08 3.06
C THR A 190 -50.59 9.38 4.38
N LYS A 191 -49.51 8.65 4.71
CA LYS A 191 -48.70 8.95 5.89
C LYS A 191 -48.30 10.41 5.78
N LYS A 192 -48.86 11.24 6.66
CA LYS A 192 -48.62 12.67 6.73
C LYS A 192 -47.11 12.88 6.82
N ARG A 193 -46.49 13.39 5.75
CA ARG A 193 -45.06 13.71 5.73
C ARG A 193 -44.85 14.81 6.77
N ILE A 194 -44.08 14.53 7.82
CA ILE A 194 -43.79 15.53 8.84
C ILE A 194 -42.79 16.49 8.22
N VAL A 195 -43.12 17.78 8.13
CA VAL A 195 -42.20 18.74 7.54
C VAL A 195 -41.06 18.97 8.52
N ALA A 196 -39.83 18.66 8.11
CA ALA A 196 -38.65 18.92 8.93
C ALA A 196 -38.41 20.43 9.03
N PRO A 197 -38.13 20.98 10.23
CA PRO A 197 -37.85 22.41 10.42
C PRO A 197 -36.46 22.82 9.92
N PHE A 198 -35.76 21.92 9.23
CA PHE A 198 -34.44 22.13 8.64
C PHE A 198 -34.39 21.53 7.23
N ILE A 199 -33.34 21.89 6.50
CA ILE A 199 -32.94 21.25 5.24
C ILE A 199 -31.69 20.43 5.47
N LEU A 200 -31.55 19.33 4.70
CA LEU A 200 -30.29 18.62 4.59
C LEU A 200 -29.44 19.35 3.54
N SER A 201 -28.40 20.05 3.99
CA SER A 201 -27.53 20.85 3.13
C SER A 201 -26.43 20.04 2.47
N GLY A 202 -26.03 18.92 3.06
CA GLY A 202 -24.95 18.10 2.55
C GLY A 202 -24.63 16.92 3.46
N ILE A 203 -23.75 16.05 2.97
CA ILE A 203 -23.13 14.98 3.74
C ILE A 203 -21.63 15.27 3.78
N GLU A 204 -21.08 15.36 4.98
CA GLU A 204 -19.66 15.65 5.19
C GLU A 204 -18.95 14.40 5.73
N ARG A 205 -17.80 14.05 5.15
CA ARG A 205 -16.97 12.94 5.64
C ARG A 205 -15.69 13.51 6.23
N ARG A 206 -15.45 13.25 7.51
CA ARG A 206 -14.21 13.63 8.21
C ARG A 206 -13.56 12.38 8.76
N GLY A 207 -12.48 11.93 8.12
CA GLY A 207 -11.86 10.65 8.42
C GLY A 207 -12.83 9.50 8.16
N GLU A 208 -13.05 8.66 9.17
CA GLU A 208 -13.98 7.51 9.11
C GLU A 208 -15.42 7.87 9.48
N GLN A 209 -15.66 9.09 9.99
CA GLN A 209 -16.98 9.52 10.43
C GLN A 209 -17.72 10.28 9.32
N VAL A 210 -18.98 9.94 9.12
CA VAL A 210 -19.89 10.62 8.20
C VAL A 210 -20.90 11.44 9.01
N TYR A 211 -21.13 12.67 8.56
CA TYR A 211 -21.99 13.65 9.20
C TYR A 211 -23.07 14.11 8.23
N ALA A 212 -24.32 14.22 8.71
CA ALA A 212 -25.37 14.93 8.02
C ALA A 212 -25.29 16.41 8.39
N VAL A 213 -25.17 17.28 7.38
CA VAL A 213 -25.16 18.73 7.54
C VAL A 213 -26.59 19.24 7.47
N ILE A 214 -27.12 19.74 8.58
CA ILE A 214 -28.46 20.34 8.63
C ILE A 214 -28.39 21.84 8.82
N ILE A 215 -29.30 22.55 8.16
CA ILE A 215 -29.48 24.00 8.28
C ILE A 215 -30.94 24.27 8.63
N PRO A 216 -31.24 24.99 9.72
CA PRO A 216 -32.62 25.37 10.06
C PRO A 216 -33.27 26.14 8.92
N ARG A 217 -34.56 25.90 8.69
CA ARG A 217 -35.39 26.71 7.79
C ARG A 217 -35.73 28.04 8.48
N ASP A 218 -34.72 28.85 8.73
CA ASP A 218 -34.90 30.19 9.27
C ASP A 218 -35.20 31.17 8.13
N THR A 219 -36.03 32.16 8.44
CA THR A 219 -36.45 33.25 7.56
C THR A 219 -35.40 34.35 7.38
N ASP A 220 -34.31 34.36 8.16
CA ASP A 220 -33.21 35.33 8.02
C ASP A 220 -32.01 34.74 7.23
N PRO A 221 -31.76 35.19 5.98
CA PRO A 221 -30.65 34.71 5.15
C PRO A 221 -29.27 34.94 5.77
N ARG A 222 -29.10 35.91 6.68
CA ARG A 222 -27.80 36.26 7.27
C ARG A 222 -27.35 35.26 8.34
N SER A 223 -28.26 34.43 8.86
CA SER A 223 -28.01 33.56 10.01
C SER A 223 -27.94 32.06 9.65
N GLN A 224 -28.18 31.69 8.38
CA GLN A 224 -28.33 30.28 7.97
C GLN A 224 -27.04 29.45 8.11
N ILE A 225 -25.87 30.02 7.78
CA ILE A 225 -24.59 29.30 7.87
C ILE A 225 -24.15 29.16 9.33
N SER A 226 -24.35 30.20 10.16
CA SER A 226 -23.95 30.20 11.57
C SER A 226 -24.72 29.19 12.43
N GLN A 227 -25.90 28.73 11.96
CA GLN A 227 -26.72 27.74 12.66
C GLN A 227 -26.57 26.32 12.08
N MET A 228 -25.59 26.09 11.21
CA MET A 228 -25.29 24.77 10.66
C MET A 228 -24.93 23.77 11.78
N ARG A 229 -25.49 22.57 11.70
CA ARG A 229 -25.17 21.47 12.62
C ARG A 229 -24.73 20.23 11.86
N LEU A 230 -23.72 19.56 12.40
CA LEU A 230 -23.26 18.26 11.98
C LEU A 230 -23.87 17.21 12.90
N LEU A 231 -24.53 16.22 12.33
CA LEU A 231 -25.13 15.12 13.07
C LEU A 231 -24.53 13.78 12.64
N THR A 232 -24.26 12.94 13.62
CA THR A 232 -23.91 11.53 13.45
C THR A 232 -25.11 10.63 13.76
N PRO A 233 -25.16 9.39 13.23
CA PRO A 233 -26.26 8.48 13.53
C PRO A 233 -26.42 8.28 15.05
N GLY A 234 -27.64 8.48 15.56
CA GLY A 234 -27.98 8.48 16.98
C GLY A 234 -28.17 9.87 17.59
N GLU A 235 -27.59 10.92 16.99
CA GLU A 235 -27.76 12.30 17.47
C GLU A 235 -29.11 12.88 17.07
N SER A 236 -29.63 13.79 17.89
CA SER A 236 -30.95 14.40 17.70
C SER A 236 -30.87 15.93 17.61
N ALA A 237 -31.65 16.51 16.70
CA ALA A 237 -31.86 17.94 16.60
C ALA A 237 -33.31 18.24 16.23
N PHE A 238 -33.93 19.26 16.83
CA PHE A 238 -35.33 19.64 16.59
C PHE A 238 -36.36 18.51 16.80
N GLU A 239 -36.07 17.56 17.69
CA GLU A 239 -36.86 16.32 17.88
C GLU A 239 -36.77 15.32 16.70
N TRP A 240 -35.78 15.49 15.83
CA TRP A 240 -35.42 14.56 14.76
C TRP A 240 -34.12 13.86 15.10
N THR A 241 -34.16 12.54 15.27
CA THR A 241 -32.98 11.71 15.51
C THR A 241 -32.45 11.19 14.18
N LEU A 242 -31.15 11.37 13.90
CA LEU A 242 -30.53 10.81 12.71
C LEU A 242 -30.40 9.29 12.89
N VAL A 243 -30.99 8.52 11.97
CA VAL A 243 -30.97 7.05 12.01
C VAL A 243 -29.85 6.49 11.14
N SER A 244 -29.71 7.02 9.92
CA SER A 244 -28.70 6.56 8.98
C SER A 244 -28.38 7.63 7.95
N ILE A 245 -27.16 7.56 7.43
CA ILE A 245 -26.68 8.43 6.35
C ILE A 245 -26.35 7.55 5.14
N SER A 246 -26.67 8.04 3.95
CA SER A 246 -26.31 7.49 2.65
C SER A 246 -25.75 8.63 1.78
N ASP A 247 -25.14 8.32 0.64
CA ASP A 247 -24.33 9.28 -0.13
C ASP A 247 -24.98 10.66 -0.34
N HIS A 248 -26.29 10.69 -0.62
CA HIS A 248 -27.03 11.93 -0.91
C HIS A 248 -28.31 12.09 -0.07
N GLN A 249 -28.49 11.23 0.94
CA GLN A 249 -29.73 11.17 1.71
C GLN A 249 -29.45 10.83 3.17
N ALA A 250 -30.28 11.35 4.07
CA ALA A 250 -30.26 11.02 5.49
C ALA A 250 -31.66 10.61 5.95
N VAL A 251 -31.74 9.53 6.71
CA VAL A 251 -32.99 9.05 7.31
C VAL A 251 -33.06 9.55 8.74
N PHE A 252 -34.13 10.26 9.04
CA PHE A 252 -34.40 10.76 10.38
C PHE A 252 -35.64 10.10 10.97
N GLN A 253 -35.71 10.02 12.29
CA GLN A 253 -36.88 9.62 13.04
C GLN A 253 -37.43 10.81 13.82
N ALA A 254 -38.70 11.13 13.62
CA ALA A 254 -39.41 12.17 14.36
C ALA A 254 -40.80 11.69 14.72
N GLN A 255 -41.21 11.87 15.98
CA GLN A 255 -42.54 11.46 16.48
C GLN A 255 -42.88 9.99 16.10
N GLY A 256 -41.89 9.10 16.22
CA GLY A 256 -42.03 7.67 15.85
C GLY A 256 -42.03 7.35 14.35
N HIS A 257 -41.97 8.35 13.47
CA HIS A 257 -41.99 8.18 12.02
C HIS A 257 -40.60 8.35 11.42
N ARG A 258 -40.22 7.44 10.50
CA ARG A 258 -39.00 7.57 9.71
C ARG A 258 -39.27 8.38 8.45
N GLN A 259 -38.41 9.34 8.17
CA GLN A 259 -38.50 10.19 7.00
C GLN A 259 -37.11 10.43 6.41
N THR A 260 -37.04 10.26 5.09
CA THR A 260 -35.83 10.50 4.31
C THR A 260 -35.80 11.94 3.82
N LEU A 261 -34.69 12.61 4.08
CA LEU A 261 -34.35 13.90 3.51
C LEU A 261 -33.21 13.70 2.52
N SER A 262 -33.34 14.26 1.33
CA SER A 262 -32.27 14.28 0.34
C SER A 262 -31.53 15.60 0.41
N VAL A 263 -30.25 15.60 0.06
CA VAL A 263 -29.51 16.82 -0.18
C VAL A 263 -30.20 17.50 -1.36
N ASN A 264 -30.88 18.61 -1.11
CA ASN A 264 -31.39 19.42 -2.21
C ASN A 264 -30.17 20.07 -2.86
N GLY A 265 -29.64 19.41 -3.89
CA GLY A 265 -28.74 20.07 -4.82
C GLY A 265 -29.48 21.28 -5.39
N GLY A 266 -28.95 22.46 -5.14
CA GLY A 266 -29.29 23.64 -5.94
C GLY A 266 -28.83 23.45 -7.37
#